data_AF-A0A3M1IB35-F1
#
_entry.id   AF-A0A3M1IB35-F1
#
_cell.length_a   1.000
_cell.length_b   1.000
_cell.length_c   1.000
_cell.angle_alpha   90.00
_cell.angle_beta   90.00
_cell.angle_gamma   90.00
#
_symmetry.space_group_name_H-M   'P 1'
#
loop_
_entity.id
_entity.type
_entity.pdbx_description
1 polymer ?
#
loop_
_entity_poly.entity_id
_entity_poly.type
_entity_poly.pdbx_seq_one_letter_code
_entity_poly.pdbx_strand_id
1 'polypeptide(L)'
;MSLPRVPVLLIVILLALLTFACNMPRQTPPPPVTIIVATLPSQGGAQPPPPPSTPVPGNVAAPQSTPIPHAMQPGEPPSTNYRMWDASSGRTASQGQTNYAQDGDYYDGNLYERPFNAQTQTEYYPDIDIGYGYLARDATWFYTTIDLYGLRPGASSPQGSYGVELDLNKDGRGDYLIWAVGPVTSQQWVVDGVTVYHDTNYDVGAARACQPDAPYNGNSYDQILFQSGVGSDPDAAWVRWLPGNPPRVQIAFKRSVIGDDGDFIWGVWAENGGGSPQRMDYNDQYTLSEAGAPYKGSRYFPIKSIAAVDNTCRWVFGFQPTGKEPCLCAIEKTPTPAPTTCTEPKKKAGCDLSGGVWLCSSNQPNCWEECTWDSSACTWACNTRCEVPETPPPPTVCTASGDPGLCDTAWLLDFSTGDYICPPAQGSYGWQTVCSWSTDLCSWFCTDSCQEDSGPPPYSCSDPDGWVWNPNKDRWECRAEEHFFRFDTGLCTWVTAGG
;
A
#
# COMPACT_ATOMS: atom_id res chain seq x y z
N MET A 1 -22.62 -26.43 -50.85
CA MET A 1 -21.70 -26.49 -49.70
C MET A 1 -20.52 -27.35 -50.09
N SER A 2 -19.40 -26.73 -50.46
CA SER A 2 -18.15 -27.40 -50.83
C SER A 2 -17.36 -27.72 -49.56
N LEU A 3 -17.09 -29.01 -49.31
CA LEU A 3 -16.23 -29.45 -48.21
C LEU A 3 -14.82 -28.86 -48.35
N PRO A 4 -14.21 -28.36 -47.26
CA PRO A 4 -12.85 -27.85 -47.31
C PRO A 4 -11.89 -29.01 -47.60
N ARG A 5 -11.03 -28.81 -48.61
CA ARG A 5 -9.94 -29.73 -48.93
C ARG A 5 -8.93 -29.69 -47.80
N VAL A 6 -8.99 -30.67 -46.90
CA VAL A 6 -7.91 -30.92 -45.93
C VAL A 6 -6.65 -31.22 -46.75
N PRO A 7 -5.55 -30.46 -46.58
CA PRO A 7 -4.35 -30.67 -47.36
C PRO A 7 -3.80 -32.06 -47.03
N VAL A 8 -3.62 -32.88 -48.07
CA VAL A 8 -3.08 -34.26 -48.00
C VAL A 8 -1.79 -34.33 -47.16
N LEU A 9 -1.01 -33.25 -47.15
CA LEU A 9 0.19 -33.09 -46.33
C LEU A 9 -0.08 -33.27 -44.82
N LEU A 10 -1.22 -32.80 -44.31
CA LEU A 10 -1.56 -32.86 -42.89
C LEU A 10 -1.90 -34.29 -42.45
N ILE A 11 -2.51 -35.08 -43.35
CA ILE A 11 -2.77 -36.51 -43.14
C ILE A 11 -1.45 -37.28 -43.15
N VAL A 12 -0.53 -36.95 -44.05
CA VAL A 12 0.80 -37.59 -44.11
C VAL A 12 1.64 -37.28 -42.87
N ILE A 13 1.59 -36.05 -42.34
CA ILE A 13 2.27 -35.68 -41.10
C ILE A 13 1.69 -36.43 -39.89
N LEU A 14 0.36 -36.54 -39.79
CA LEU A 14 -0.29 -37.32 -38.73
C LEU A 14 0.05 -38.81 -38.80
N LEU A 15 0.10 -39.40 -40.00
CA LEU A 15 0.53 -40.78 -40.18
C LEU A 15 2.02 -40.99 -39.83
N ALA A 16 2.89 -40.05 -40.20
CA ALA A 16 4.31 -40.11 -39.84
C ALA A 16 4.50 -40.05 -38.32
N LEU A 17 3.80 -39.15 -37.62
CA LEU A 17 3.86 -39.03 -36.15
C LEU A 17 3.37 -40.30 -35.44
N LEU A 18 2.33 -40.96 -35.96
CA LEU A 18 1.85 -42.24 -35.43
C LEU A 18 2.87 -43.38 -35.59
N THR A 19 3.69 -43.37 -36.65
CA THR A 19 4.74 -44.39 -36.84
C THR A 19 5.97 -44.18 -35.94
N PHE A 20 6.29 -42.95 -35.53
CA PHE A 20 7.40 -42.66 -34.61
C PHE A 20 7.07 -42.98 -33.14
N ALA A 21 5.80 -42.96 -32.75
CA ALA A 21 5.39 -43.24 -31.37
C ALA A 21 5.57 -44.72 -30.94
N CYS A 22 5.74 -45.65 -31.88
CA CYS A 22 5.85 -47.09 -31.58
C CYS A 22 7.28 -47.65 -31.51
N ASN A 23 8.32 -46.84 -31.75
CA ASN A 23 9.72 -47.28 -31.77
C ASN A 23 10.60 -46.69 -30.66
N MET A 24 10.02 -46.05 -29.63
CA MET A 24 10.82 -45.75 -28.44
C MET A 24 11.19 -47.06 -27.72
N PRO A 25 12.48 -47.29 -27.40
CA PRO A 25 12.87 -48.42 -26.58
C PRO A 25 12.15 -48.31 -25.25
N ARG A 26 11.26 -49.27 -24.96
CA ARG A 26 10.69 -49.46 -23.64
C ARG A 26 11.85 -49.58 -22.66
N GLN A 27 12.04 -48.57 -21.82
CA GLN A 27 12.80 -48.75 -20.59
C GLN A 27 12.05 -49.80 -19.78
N THR A 28 12.57 -51.03 -19.80
CA THR A 28 12.17 -52.05 -18.83
C THR A 28 12.37 -51.41 -17.46
N PRO A 29 11.34 -51.43 -16.58
CA PRO A 29 11.53 -51.06 -15.19
C PRO A 29 12.74 -51.83 -14.67
N PRO A 30 13.67 -51.17 -13.94
CA PRO A 30 14.72 -51.91 -13.29
C PRO A 30 14.06 -53.04 -12.48
N PRO A 31 14.60 -54.27 -12.52
CA PRO A 31 14.07 -55.34 -11.68
C PRO A 31 14.03 -54.83 -10.24
N PRO A 32 13.01 -55.23 -9.43
CA PRO A 32 12.95 -54.84 -8.05
C PRO A 32 14.31 -55.11 -7.41
N VAL A 33 14.93 -54.06 -6.87
CA VAL A 33 16.16 -54.17 -6.11
C VAL A 33 15.83 -55.07 -4.93
N THR A 34 16.18 -56.34 -5.08
CA THR A 34 16.12 -57.30 -3.99
C THR A 34 17.21 -56.88 -3.04
N ILE A 35 16.83 -56.26 -1.93
CA ILE A 35 17.75 -56.08 -0.81
C ILE A 35 18.07 -57.49 -0.32
N ILE A 36 19.21 -58.01 -0.76
CA ILE A 36 19.81 -59.21 -0.18
C ILE A 36 20.26 -58.76 1.21
N VAL A 37 19.39 -58.96 2.21
CA VAL A 37 19.85 -59.10 3.59
C VAL A 37 20.81 -60.27 3.56
N ALA A 38 22.11 -59.98 3.68
CA ALA A 38 23.12 -61.00 3.84
C ALA A 38 22.77 -61.81 5.08
N THR A 39 22.15 -62.96 4.87
CA THR A 39 22.01 -63.99 5.89
C THR A 39 23.42 -64.54 6.09
N LEU A 40 24.07 -64.12 7.17
CA LEU A 40 25.30 -64.76 7.60
C LEU A 40 25.03 -66.27 7.76
N PRO A 41 25.92 -67.14 7.28
CA PRO A 41 25.81 -68.56 7.54
C PRO A 41 25.90 -68.79 9.05
N SER A 42 24.86 -69.43 9.60
CA SER A 42 24.90 -70.01 10.94
C SER A 42 25.95 -71.13 10.95
N GLN A 43 27.17 -70.79 11.34
CA GLN A 43 28.17 -71.77 11.72
C GLN A 43 27.90 -72.19 13.16
N GLY A 44 27.47 -73.44 13.33
CA GLY A 44 27.53 -74.15 14.59
C GLY A 44 28.99 -74.34 15.02
N GLY A 45 29.53 -73.34 15.71
CA GLY A 45 30.80 -73.39 16.42
C GLY A 45 30.54 -73.39 17.92
N ALA A 46 31.18 -74.31 18.64
CA ALA A 46 31.11 -74.40 20.09
C ALA A 46 31.44 -73.05 20.75
N GLN A 47 30.56 -72.62 21.66
CA GLN A 47 30.63 -71.35 22.38
C GLN A 47 31.92 -71.28 23.23
N PRO A 48 32.82 -70.31 22.98
CA PRO A 48 33.93 -70.02 23.88
C PRO A 48 33.40 -69.56 25.25
N PRO A 49 34.12 -69.83 26.35
CA PRO A 49 33.72 -69.36 27.67
C PRO A 49 33.53 -67.83 27.65
N PRO A 50 32.49 -67.31 28.36
CA PRO A 50 32.14 -65.91 28.32
C PRO A 50 33.34 -65.04 28.74
N PRO A 51 33.65 -63.96 27.99
CA PRO A 51 34.66 -63.01 28.42
C PRO A 51 34.27 -62.40 29.77
N PRO A 52 35.26 -62.08 30.64
CA PRO A 52 34.99 -61.46 31.93
C PRO A 52 34.14 -60.19 31.72
N SER A 53 33.01 -60.16 32.41
CA SER A 53 32.05 -59.05 32.42
C SER A 53 32.77 -57.73 32.68
N THR A 54 32.92 -56.93 31.62
CA THR A 54 33.39 -55.56 31.72
C THR A 54 32.32 -54.77 32.48
N PRO A 55 32.67 -54.03 33.55
CA PRO A 55 31.71 -53.23 34.29
C PRO A 55 31.04 -52.25 33.32
N VAL A 56 29.71 -52.33 33.22
CA VAL A 56 28.88 -51.39 32.47
C VAL A 56 29.20 -49.99 33.02
N PRO A 57 29.67 -49.05 32.19
CA PRO A 57 29.85 -47.67 32.62
C PRO A 57 28.53 -47.17 33.18
N GLY A 58 28.53 -46.81 34.47
CA GLY A 58 27.35 -46.27 35.13
C GLY A 58 26.79 -45.07 34.36
N ASN A 59 25.47 -44.93 34.36
CA ASN A 59 24.73 -43.78 33.83
C ASN A 59 25.44 -42.48 34.23
N VAL A 60 26.22 -41.92 33.31
CA VAL A 60 26.74 -40.56 33.44
C VAL A 60 25.51 -39.67 33.30
N ALA A 61 25.12 -39.02 34.39
CA ALA A 61 24.03 -38.05 34.37
C ALA A 61 24.33 -37.01 33.27
N ALA A 62 23.36 -36.80 32.38
CA ALA A 62 23.49 -35.78 31.35
C ALA A 62 23.82 -34.44 32.04
N PRO A 63 24.79 -33.67 31.53
CA PRO A 63 25.13 -32.38 32.12
C PRO A 63 23.86 -31.53 32.19
N GLN A 64 23.51 -31.07 33.40
CA GLN A 64 22.42 -30.11 33.56
C GLN A 64 22.82 -28.83 32.81
N SER A 65 22.03 -28.42 31.83
CA SER A 65 22.21 -27.14 31.16
C SER A 65 22.10 -26.03 32.19
N THR A 66 23.11 -25.17 32.27
CA THR A 66 23.05 -23.99 33.13
C THR A 66 21.89 -23.11 32.64
N PRO A 67 20.97 -22.68 33.52
CA PRO A 67 19.88 -21.78 33.13
C PRO A 67 20.44 -20.52 32.47
N ILE A 68 19.87 -20.12 31.33
CA ILE A 68 20.24 -18.88 30.65
C ILE A 68 19.69 -17.71 31.49
N PRO A 69 20.52 -16.76 31.95
CA PRO A 69 20.04 -15.62 32.70
C PRO A 69 19.29 -14.65 31.77
N HIS A 70 18.05 -14.36 32.12
CA HIS A 70 17.21 -13.39 31.40
C HIS A 70 17.24 -12.05 32.13
N ALA A 71 17.56 -10.97 31.42
CA ALA A 71 17.64 -9.62 31.99
C ALA A 71 16.31 -8.87 31.87
N MET A 72 15.51 -9.19 30.86
CA MET A 72 14.27 -8.50 30.55
C MET A 72 13.21 -9.46 30.00
N GLN A 73 12.05 -9.49 30.63
CA GLN A 73 10.89 -10.25 30.20
C GLN A 73 9.78 -9.30 29.74
N PRO A 74 8.97 -9.66 28.73
CA PRO A 74 7.84 -8.84 28.29
C PRO A 74 6.79 -8.67 29.40
N GLY A 75 6.11 -7.52 29.37
CA GLY A 75 4.97 -7.25 30.24
C GLY A 75 3.65 -7.74 29.65
N GLU A 76 2.55 -7.14 30.09
CA GLU A 76 1.27 -7.26 29.40
C GLU A 76 1.27 -6.33 28.17
N PRO A 77 0.74 -6.77 27.02
CA PRO A 77 0.65 -5.92 25.85
C PRO A 77 -0.24 -4.70 26.16
N PRO A 78 0.09 -3.51 25.65
CA PRO A 78 -0.82 -2.38 25.70
C PRO A 78 -2.08 -2.67 24.87
N SER A 79 -3.14 -1.89 25.07
CA SER A 79 -4.36 -1.98 24.27
C SER A 79 -4.03 -1.91 22.77
N THR A 80 -4.57 -2.86 21.99
CA THR A 80 -4.21 -3.05 20.59
C THR A 80 -4.63 -1.87 19.70
N ASN A 81 -3.75 -1.50 18.75
CA ASN A 81 -4.06 -0.48 17.73
C ASN A 81 -4.21 -1.04 16.31
N TYR A 82 -3.77 -2.28 16.05
CA TYR A 82 -3.87 -2.93 14.74
C TYR A 82 -4.49 -4.31 14.88
N ARG A 83 -5.54 -4.57 14.12
CA ARG A 83 -6.28 -5.84 14.10
C ARG A 83 -6.45 -6.27 12.65
N MET A 84 -6.10 -7.51 12.37
CA MET A 84 -6.41 -8.22 11.13
C MET A 84 -7.47 -9.28 11.42
N TRP A 85 -8.40 -9.45 10.49
CA TRP A 85 -9.44 -10.48 10.53
C TRP A 85 -9.05 -11.62 9.60
N ASP A 86 -9.41 -12.83 9.99
CA ASP A 86 -9.29 -14.01 9.15
C ASP A 86 -10.63 -14.69 8.93
N ALA A 87 -10.73 -15.43 7.82
CA ALA A 87 -11.81 -16.39 7.68
C ALA A 87 -11.69 -17.46 8.78
N SER A 88 -12.77 -18.20 9.01
CA SER A 88 -12.73 -19.29 9.99
C SER A 88 -13.66 -20.41 9.57
N SER A 89 -13.09 -21.60 9.50
CA SER A 89 -13.78 -22.85 9.19
C SER A 89 -14.59 -23.40 10.36
N GLY A 90 -14.29 -22.98 11.59
CA GLY A 90 -14.81 -23.57 12.82
C GLY A 90 -16.33 -23.59 12.97
N ARG A 91 -17.06 -22.67 12.34
CA ARG A 91 -18.54 -22.66 12.35
C ARG A 91 -19.16 -23.82 11.57
N THR A 92 -18.39 -24.41 10.66
CA THR A 92 -18.89 -25.32 9.62
C THR A 92 -18.20 -26.68 9.69
N ALA A 93 -17.05 -26.73 10.37
CA ALA A 93 -16.31 -27.93 10.62
C ALA A 93 -17.04 -28.87 11.61
N SER A 94 -16.89 -30.18 11.40
CA SER A 94 -17.43 -31.25 12.21
C SER A 94 -16.49 -32.44 12.17
N GLN A 95 -16.13 -32.97 13.34
CA GLN A 95 -15.22 -34.11 13.43
C GLN A 95 -15.84 -35.37 12.82
N GLY A 96 -15.05 -36.15 12.07
CA GLY A 96 -15.48 -37.39 11.44
C GLY A 96 -16.34 -37.23 10.19
N GLN A 97 -16.56 -36.00 9.73
CA GLN A 97 -17.20 -35.69 8.45
C GLN A 97 -16.21 -34.96 7.55
N THR A 98 -16.32 -35.13 6.23
CA THR A 98 -15.49 -34.37 5.29
C THR A 98 -15.82 -32.88 5.37
N ASN A 99 -14.91 -32.14 5.97
CA ASN A 99 -14.94 -30.69 6.15
C ASN A 99 -14.49 -29.96 4.87
N TYR A 100 -14.74 -28.67 4.84
CA TYR A 100 -14.32 -27.77 3.78
C TYR A 100 -14.31 -26.33 4.29
N ALA A 101 -13.38 -25.53 3.80
CA ALA A 101 -13.40 -24.09 3.99
C ALA A 101 -14.53 -23.49 3.16
N GLN A 102 -15.30 -22.56 3.73
CA GLN A 102 -16.34 -21.85 2.98
C GLN A 102 -15.80 -20.65 2.22
N ASP A 103 -14.75 -20.02 2.76
CA ASP A 103 -14.08 -18.84 2.23
C ASP A 103 -12.63 -18.83 2.75
N GLY A 104 -11.87 -17.77 2.49
CA GLY A 104 -10.53 -17.56 3.07
C GLY A 104 -9.39 -18.23 2.33
N ASP A 105 -9.60 -19.42 1.76
CA ASP A 105 -8.53 -20.09 1.00
C ASP A 105 -8.32 -19.41 -0.37
N TYR A 106 -7.22 -18.68 -0.50
CA TYR A 106 -6.76 -18.09 -1.73
C TYR A 106 -5.30 -18.46 -1.99
N TYR A 107 -5.13 -19.70 -2.44
CA TYR A 107 -3.82 -20.28 -2.76
C TYR A 107 -2.97 -19.43 -3.72
N ASP A 108 -3.61 -18.77 -4.70
CA ASP A 108 -2.92 -17.91 -5.67
C ASP A 108 -2.36 -16.61 -5.04
N GLY A 109 -2.74 -16.29 -3.81
CA GLY A 109 -2.26 -15.15 -3.03
C GLY A 109 -1.62 -15.54 -1.70
N ASN A 110 -1.17 -16.79 -1.57
CA ASN A 110 -0.52 -17.32 -0.37
C ASN A 110 -1.35 -17.15 0.92
N LEU A 111 -2.69 -17.28 0.79
CA LEU A 111 -3.64 -17.23 1.88
C LEU A 111 -4.33 -18.59 2.02
N TYR A 112 -4.26 -19.19 3.20
CA TYR A 112 -4.68 -20.55 3.46
C TYR A 112 -5.72 -20.59 4.55
N GLU A 113 -6.87 -21.20 4.26
CA GLU A 113 -7.87 -21.59 5.25
C GLU A 113 -7.90 -23.13 5.25
N ARG A 114 -6.88 -23.75 5.86
CA ARG A 114 -6.66 -25.20 5.79
C ARG A 114 -6.47 -25.86 7.17
N PRO A 115 -7.30 -25.58 8.20
CA PRO A 115 -7.19 -26.20 9.52
C PRO A 115 -7.71 -27.65 9.55
N PHE A 116 -7.39 -28.46 8.54
CA PHE A 116 -7.86 -29.83 8.37
C PHE A 116 -6.73 -30.80 8.06
N ASN A 117 -6.96 -32.09 8.31
CA ASN A 117 -6.02 -33.13 7.88
C ASN A 117 -5.98 -33.30 6.36
N ALA A 118 -4.83 -33.75 5.86
CA ALA A 118 -4.64 -34.07 4.45
C ALA A 118 -5.55 -35.22 4.00
N GLN A 119 -5.86 -35.22 2.70
CA GLN A 119 -6.56 -36.27 1.94
C GLN A 119 -8.03 -36.53 2.29
N THR A 120 -8.46 -36.37 3.54
CA THR A 120 -9.86 -36.69 3.92
C THR A 120 -10.61 -35.47 4.45
N GLN A 121 -9.91 -34.49 5.01
CA GLN A 121 -10.48 -33.36 5.73
C GLN A 121 -11.52 -33.78 6.79
N THR A 122 -11.36 -34.96 7.37
CA THR A 122 -12.27 -35.50 8.40
C THR A 122 -11.92 -35.03 9.80
N GLU A 123 -10.68 -34.57 9.99
CA GLU A 123 -10.22 -33.97 11.23
C GLU A 123 -10.11 -32.47 11.05
N TYR A 124 -10.63 -31.73 12.04
CA TYR A 124 -10.52 -30.28 12.12
C TYR A 124 -9.65 -29.88 13.32
N TYR A 125 -8.75 -28.93 13.12
CA TYR A 125 -7.78 -28.45 14.09
C TYR A 125 -8.15 -27.02 14.54
N PRO A 126 -9.00 -26.86 15.57
CA PRO A 126 -9.45 -25.54 16.01
C PRO A 126 -8.34 -24.67 16.61
N ASP A 127 -7.21 -25.25 16.98
CA ASP A 127 -6.03 -24.53 17.45
C ASP A 127 -5.10 -24.10 16.31
N ILE A 128 -5.48 -24.41 15.07
CA ILE A 128 -4.86 -23.91 13.84
C ILE A 128 -5.76 -22.89 13.16
N ASP A 129 -7.08 -23.02 13.28
CA ASP A 129 -8.06 -22.07 12.74
C ASP A 129 -7.93 -20.69 13.40
N ILE A 130 -7.44 -19.69 12.66
CA ILE A 130 -7.22 -18.33 13.16
C ILE A 130 -8.52 -17.53 13.03
N GLY A 131 -8.86 -16.75 14.05
CA GLY A 131 -9.97 -15.78 13.96
C GLY A 131 -9.49 -14.35 13.73
N TYR A 132 -8.42 -13.97 14.46
CA TYR A 132 -7.86 -12.63 14.41
C TYR A 132 -6.36 -12.64 14.73
N GLY A 133 -5.65 -11.71 14.10
CA GLY A 133 -4.33 -11.27 14.51
C GLY A 133 -4.40 -9.87 15.11
N TYR A 134 -3.61 -9.62 16.15
CA TYR A 134 -3.49 -8.33 16.81
C TYR A 134 -2.03 -7.96 16.94
N LEU A 135 -1.69 -6.70 16.67
CA LEU A 135 -0.35 -6.16 16.89
C LEU A 135 -0.42 -4.93 17.81
N ALA A 136 0.36 -4.99 18.87
CA ALA A 136 0.58 -3.90 19.80
C ALA A 136 2.09 -3.63 19.95
N ARG A 137 2.45 -2.42 20.38
CA ARG A 137 3.84 -2.08 20.72
C ARG A 137 3.92 -1.24 21.98
N ASP A 138 4.99 -1.44 22.74
CA ASP A 138 5.43 -0.50 23.76
C ASP A 138 6.81 0.08 23.39
N ALA A 139 7.53 0.64 24.37
CA ALA A 139 8.86 1.22 24.14
C ALA A 139 9.92 0.18 23.74
N THR A 140 9.74 -1.08 24.11
CA THR A 140 10.74 -2.16 24.00
C THR A 140 10.28 -3.29 23.09
N TRP A 141 8.99 -3.65 23.15
CA TRP A 141 8.45 -4.86 22.55
C TRP A 141 7.40 -4.57 21.51
N PHE A 142 7.38 -5.41 20.48
CA PHE A 142 6.17 -5.73 19.75
C PHE A 142 5.50 -6.93 20.38
N TYR A 143 4.16 -6.93 20.36
CA TYR A 143 3.33 -8.03 20.84
C TYR A 143 2.36 -8.42 19.74
N THR A 144 2.45 -9.66 19.30
CA THR A 144 1.47 -10.29 18.43
C THR A 144 0.56 -11.18 19.25
N THR A 145 -0.76 -11.03 19.12
CA THR A 145 -1.75 -11.97 19.69
C THR A 145 -2.51 -12.63 18.55
N ILE A 146 -2.56 -13.96 18.57
CA ILE A 146 -3.27 -14.79 17.60
C ILE A 146 -4.45 -15.41 18.33
N ASP A 147 -5.65 -14.99 17.97
CA ASP A 147 -6.88 -15.58 18.48
C ASP A 147 -7.21 -16.82 17.65
N LEU A 148 -7.31 -17.97 18.32
CA LEU A 148 -7.59 -19.26 17.70
C LEU A 148 -9.06 -19.62 17.90
N TYR A 149 -9.65 -20.41 17.02
CA TYR A 149 -11.03 -20.84 17.18
C TYR A 149 -11.27 -21.65 18.47
N GLY A 150 -10.31 -22.50 18.86
CA GLY A 150 -10.41 -23.34 20.04
C GLY A 150 -9.17 -24.18 20.33
N LEU A 151 -9.30 -25.13 21.24
CA LEU A 151 -8.27 -26.15 21.49
C LEU A 151 -8.69 -27.46 20.84
N ARG A 152 -7.71 -28.29 20.43
CA ARG A 152 -8.02 -29.65 19.94
C ARG A 152 -8.78 -30.44 21.00
N PRO A 153 -9.72 -31.32 20.60
CA PRO A 153 -10.38 -32.21 21.54
C PRO A 153 -9.38 -32.99 22.41
N GLY A 154 -9.47 -32.85 23.73
CA GLY A 154 -8.59 -33.51 24.70
C GLY A 154 -7.26 -32.80 24.99
N ALA A 155 -6.92 -31.72 24.27
CA ALA A 155 -5.73 -30.92 24.56
C ALA A 155 -6.01 -29.88 25.65
N SER A 156 -5.03 -29.63 26.52
CA SER A 156 -5.08 -28.59 27.57
C SER A 156 -4.37 -27.29 27.18
N SER A 157 -3.74 -27.26 26.00
CA SER A 157 -3.03 -26.10 25.44
C SER A 157 -3.01 -26.20 23.91
N PRO A 158 -2.69 -25.10 23.20
CA PRO A 158 -2.52 -25.14 21.75
C PRO A 158 -1.39 -26.10 21.36
N GLN A 159 -1.64 -26.95 20.36
CA GLN A 159 -0.71 -27.98 19.88
C GLN A 159 -0.02 -27.58 18.56
N GLY A 160 -0.50 -26.52 17.90
CA GLY A 160 0.10 -25.95 16.70
C GLY A 160 1.41 -25.21 16.96
N SER A 161 2.10 -24.89 15.88
CA SER A 161 3.14 -23.86 15.84
C SER A 161 2.54 -22.55 15.34
N TYR A 162 3.11 -21.44 15.80
CA TYR A 162 2.55 -20.10 15.57
C TYR A 162 3.64 -19.13 15.15
N GLY A 163 3.35 -18.30 14.17
CA GLY A 163 4.31 -17.38 13.59
C GLY A 163 3.80 -15.96 13.45
N VAL A 164 4.72 -15.01 13.46
CA VAL A 164 4.52 -13.67 12.90
C VAL A 164 5.60 -13.43 11.84
N GLU A 165 5.15 -13.11 10.65
CA GLU A 165 5.98 -12.74 9.52
C GLU A 165 5.96 -11.23 9.33
N LEU A 166 7.12 -10.64 9.06
CA LEU A 166 7.32 -9.19 8.90
C LEU A 166 8.02 -8.91 7.57
N ASP A 167 7.53 -7.92 6.85
CA ASP A 167 8.06 -7.40 5.58
C ASP A 167 8.30 -5.88 5.76
N LEU A 168 9.54 -5.51 6.01
CA LEU A 168 9.99 -4.16 6.33
C LEU A 168 10.09 -3.33 5.05
N ASN A 169 10.53 -3.96 3.95
CA ASN A 169 10.76 -3.29 2.68
C ASN A 169 9.47 -3.14 1.82
N LYS A 170 8.39 -3.83 2.20
CA LYS A 170 7.02 -3.79 1.66
C LYS A 170 6.91 -4.38 0.24
N ASP A 171 7.81 -5.28 -0.13
CA ASP A 171 7.85 -5.91 -1.46
C ASP A 171 7.00 -7.19 -1.56
N GLY A 172 6.36 -7.60 -0.47
CA GLY A 172 5.56 -8.82 -0.40
C GLY A 172 6.35 -10.06 0.01
N ARG A 173 7.62 -9.94 0.38
CA ARG A 173 8.46 -11.03 0.91
C ARG A 173 8.74 -10.79 2.38
N GLY A 174 8.69 -11.84 3.19
CA GLY A 174 9.01 -11.70 4.59
C GLY A 174 10.52 -11.51 4.80
N ASP A 175 10.93 -10.46 5.50
CA ASP A 175 12.32 -10.25 5.92
C ASP A 175 12.61 -10.97 7.26
N TYR A 176 11.62 -11.04 8.16
CA TYR A 176 11.74 -11.70 9.46
C TYR A 176 10.57 -12.64 9.74
N LEU A 177 10.86 -13.75 10.43
CA LEU A 177 9.86 -14.67 10.97
C LEU A 177 10.16 -14.97 12.42
N ILE A 178 9.22 -14.65 13.31
CA ILE A 178 9.28 -15.06 14.71
C ILE A 178 8.34 -16.24 14.89
N TRP A 179 8.91 -17.40 15.20
CA TRP A 179 8.23 -18.69 15.17
C TRP A 179 8.26 -19.38 16.52
N ALA A 180 7.09 -19.73 17.04
CA ALA A 180 6.93 -20.53 18.25
C ALA A 180 6.51 -21.95 17.87
N VAL A 181 7.41 -22.92 18.09
CA VAL A 181 7.15 -24.33 17.82
C VAL A 181 6.21 -24.89 18.89
N GLY A 182 5.15 -25.57 18.43
CA GLY A 182 4.19 -26.24 19.29
C GLY A 182 4.73 -27.49 19.99
N PRO A 183 4.10 -27.92 21.10
CA PRO A 183 2.96 -27.28 21.76
C PRO A 183 3.39 -26.09 22.64
N VAL A 184 2.62 -24.99 22.59
CA VAL A 184 2.81 -23.83 23.47
C VAL A 184 2.07 -24.11 24.79
N THR A 185 2.80 -24.54 25.82
CA THR A 185 2.19 -25.04 27.07
C THR A 185 2.18 -24.02 28.21
N SER A 186 3.08 -23.04 28.21
CA SER A 186 3.23 -22.06 29.28
C SER A 186 2.23 -20.90 29.17
N GLN A 187 1.58 -20.56 30.28
CA GLN A 187 0.79 -19.33 30.42
C GLN A 187 1.62 -18.13 30.89
N GLN A 188 2.89 -18.37 31.24
CA GLN A 188 3.89 -17.33 31.51
C GLN A 188 4.78 -17.16 30.29
N TRP A 189 5.34 -15.96 30.10
CA TRP A 189 6.32 -15.73 29.04
C TRP A 189 7.52 -16.65 29.20
N VAL A 190 7.80 -17.46 28.18
CA VAL A 190 8.97 -18.34 28.07
C VAL A 190 9.68 -18.13 26.74
N VAL A 191 10.98 -18.37 26.71
CA VAL A 191 11.77 -18.37 25.46
C VAL A 191 11.73 -19.73 24.76
N ASP A 192 11.43 -20.80 25.51
CA ASP A 192 11.45 -22.17 25.02
C ASP A 192 10.55 -22.34 23.80
N GLY A 193 11.13 -22.90 22.73
CA GLY A 193 10.41 -23.16 21.47
C GLY A 193 10.28 -21.95 20.55
N VAL A 194 10.77 -20.75 20.95
CA VAL A 194 10.75 -19.56 20.09
C VAL A 194 12.05 -19.44 19.31
N THR A 195 11.94 -19.15 18.01
CA THR A 195 13.06 -18.87 17.11
C THR A 195 12.78 -17.61 16.33
N VAL A 196 13.81 -16.77 16.15
CA VAL A 196 13.77 -15.61 15.26
C VAL A 196 14.62 -15.92 14.05
N TYR A 197 13.99 -15.90 12.88
CA TYR A 197 14.65 -16.06 11.60
C TYR A 197 14.73 -14.73 10.85
N HIS A 198 15.74 -14.61 10.01
CA HIS A 198 15.99 -13.49 9.12
C HIS A 198 16.32 -14.01 7.72
N ASP A 199 15.74 -13.37 6.72
CA ASP A 199 16.08 -13.56 5.31
C ASP A 199 17.20 -12.56 4.95
N THR A 200 18.40 -13.08 4.67
CA THR A 200 19.57 -12.23 4.37
C THR A 200 19.75 -11.94 2.89
N ASN A 201 19.03 -12.65 2.02
CA ASN A 201 19.16 -12.56 0.56
C ASN A 201 17.87 -12.11 -0.14
N TYR A 202 16.80 -11.83 0.61
CA TYR A 202 15.49 -11.34 0.14
C TYR A 202 14.82 -12.32 -0.84
N ASP A 203 14.91 -13.62 -0.54
CA ASP A 203 14.42 -14.71 -1.39
C ASP A 203 13.33 -15.60 -0.76
N VAL A 204 12.69 -15.14 0.32
CA VAL A 204 11.41 -15.71 0.77
C VAL A 204 10.40 -15.66 -0.38
N GLY A 205 9.85 -16.84 -0.72
CA GLY A 205 9.04 -17.05 -1.90
C GLY A 205 9.83 -17.02 -3.22
N ALA A 206 9.18 -17.39 -4.32
CA ALA A 206 9.79 -17.45 -5.65
C ALA A 206 9.75 -16.08 -6.35
N ALA A 207 9.88 -16.01 -7.67
CA ALA A 207 10.06 -14.73 -8.38
C ALA A 207 8.90 -13.74 -8.21
N ARG A 208 7.66 -14.22 -8.05
CA ARG A 208 6.45 -13.41 -7.86
C ARG A 208 5.98 -13.47 -6.42
N ALA A 209 6.19 -12.40 -5.65
CA ALA A 209 5.76 -12.30 -4.26
C ALA A 209 4.28 -12.69 -4.08
N CYS A 210 4.03 -13.64 -3.16
CA CYS A 210 2.74 -14.23 -2.82
C CYS A 210 1.96 -14.91 -3.95
N GLN A 211 2.50 -15.00 -5.16
CA GLN A 211 1.87 -15.72 -6.25
C GLN A 211 2.56 -17.07 -6.48
N PRO A 212 1.81 -18.14 -6.76
CA PRO A 212 2.38 -19.47 -6.90
C PRO A 212 3.32 -19.54 -8.10
N ASP A 213 4.56 -19.91 -7.83
CA ASP A 213 5.66 -20.05 -8.79
C ASP A 213 6.35 -21.42 -8.67
N ALA A 214 5.60 -22.43 -8.20
CA ALA A 214 6.12 -23.77 -8.01
C ALA A 214 6.59 -24.48 -9.30
N PRO A 215 7.65 -25.30 -9.22
CA PRO A 215 8.44 -25.60 -8.03
C PRO A 215 9.59 -24.60 -7.81
N TYR A 216 9.68 -24.05 -6.61
CA TYR A 216 10.79 -23.23 -6.14
C TYR A 216 11.64 -24.01 -5.14
N ASN A 217 12.96 -23.82 -5.20
CA ASN A 217 13.93 -24.52 -4.34
C ASN A 217 14.82 -23.54 -3.55
N GLY A 218 14.35 -22.32 -3.31
CA GLY A 218 15.04 -21.37 -2.43
C GLY A 218 15.05 -21.86 -0.98
N ASN A 219 15.83 -21.16 -0.16
CA ASN A 219 16.00 -21.45 1.26
C ASN A 219 15.11 -20.59 2.17
N SER A 220 14.40 -19.61 1.62
CA SER A 220 13.50 -18.74 2.40
C SER A 220 14.29 -18.14 3.57
N TYR A 221 13.81 -18.23 4.80
CA TYR A 221 14.58 -17.72 5.92
C TYR A 221 15.86 -18.54 6.20
N ASP A 222 17.02 -17.93 5.97
CA ASP A 222 18.31 -18.60 5.96
C ASP A 222 19.17 -18.41 7.23
N GLN A 223 18.84 -17.40 8.05
CA GLN A 223 19.60 -17.06 9.24
C GLN A 223 18.76 -17.19 10.52
N ILE A 224 19.32 -17.83 11.55
CA ILE A 224 18.76 -17.85 12.91
C ILE A 224 19.46 -16.77 13.74
N LEU A 225 18.69 -15.79 14.24
CA LEU A 225 19.19 -14.72 15.11
C LEU A 225 19.05 -15.07 16.60
N PHE A 226 18.03 -15.86 16.93
CA PHE A 226 17.69 -16.27 18.28
C PHE A 226 16.97 -17.62 18.27
N GLN A 227 17.27 -18.49 19.22
CA GLN A 227 16.57 -19.76 19.43
C GLN A 227 16.56 -20.16 20.91
N SER A 228 15.38 -20.15 21.53
CA SER A 228 15.18 -20.64 22.90
C SER A 228 16.17 -20.05 23.92
N GLY A 229 16.35 -18.73 23.90
CA GLY A 229 17.27 -18.02 24.79
C GLY A 229 18.72 -17.97 24.29
N VAL A 230 19.06 -18.70 23.21
CA VAL A 230 20.40 -18.68 22.61
C VAL A 230 20.43 -17.65 21.47
N GLY A 231 21.36 -16.71 21.53
CA GLY A 231 21.53 -15.65 20.54
C GLY A 231 22.42 -14.53 21.10
N SER A 232 22.60 -13.45 20.35
CA SER A 232 23.29 -12.25 20.87
C SER A 232 22.49 -11.56 21.98
N ASP A 233 21.17 -11.71 21.96
CA ASP A 233 20.25 -11.23 22.99
C ASP A 233 19.41 -12.42 23.50
N PRO A 234 19.63 -12.92 24.74
CA PRO A 234 18.89 -14.05 25.30
C PRO A 234 17.42 -13.74 25.58
N ASP A 235 17.01 -12.48 25.43
CA ASP A 235 15.65 -12.02 25.63
C ASP A 235 15.02 -11.51 24.32
N ALA A 236 15.54 -11.90 23.15
CA ALA A 236 15.07 -11.33 21.87
C ALA A 236 13.59 -11.59 21.59
N ALA A 237 13.07 -12.78 21.94
CA ALA A 237 11.68 -13.16 21.72
C ALA A 237 11.15 -14.15 22.75
N TRP A 238 9.84 -14.11 22.98
CA TRP A 238 9.12 -14.86 24.00
C TRP A 238 7.76 -15.30 23.48
N VAL A 239 7.25 -16.40 24.02
CA VAL A 239 5.90 -16.89 23.75
C VAL A 239 5.17 -17.22 25.05
N ARG A 240 3.85 -17.10 25.02
CA ARG A 240 2.94 -17.73 25.97
C ARG A 240 1.62 -18.04 25.28
N TRP A 241 0.77 -18.82 25.92
CA TRP A 241 -0.63 -18.90 25.52
C TRP A 241 -1.54 -18.42 26.66
N LEU A 242 -2.69 -17.86 26.31
CA LEU A 242 -3.70 -17.40 27.24
C LEU A 242 -4.92 -18.32 27.13
N PRO A 243 -5.38 -18.94 28.23
CA PRO A 243 -6.64 -19.66 28.23
C PRO A 243 -7.80 -18.69 28.03
N GLY A 244 -8.87 -19.15 27.40
CA GLY A 244 -10.03 -18.33 27.08
C GLY A 244 -10.93 -18.98 26.06
N ASN A 245 -11.98 -18.26 25.67
CA ASN A 245 -12.84 -18.59 24.56
C ASN A 245 -13.07 -17.31 23.73
N PRO A 246 -12.27 -17.05 22.69
CA PRO A 246 -11.24 -17.95 22.11
C PRO A 246 -9.95 -18.08 22.96
N PRO A 247 -9.22 -19.21 22.88
CA PRO A 247 -7.84 -19.30 23.37
C PRO A 247 -6.91 -18.49 22.47
N ARG A 248 -5.78 -18.04 23.03
CA ARG A 248 -4.87 -17.13 22.32
C ARG A 248 -3.42 -17.54 22.47
N VAL A 249 -2.63 -17.36 21.43
CA VAL A 249 -1.16 -17.44 21.50
C VAL A 249 -0.60 -16.03 21.40
N GLN A 250 0.37 -15.71 22.24
CA GLN A 250 1.04 -14.43 22.21
C GLN A 250 2.53 -14.61 22.00
N ILE A 251 3.06 -13.83 21.06
CA ILE A 251 4.49 -13.75 20.75
C ILE A 251 4.92 -12.32 21.02
N ALA A 252 5.97 -12.14 21.82
CA ALA A 252 6.61 -10.85 22.03
C ALA A 252 8.03 -10.89 21.49
N PHE A 253 8.45 -9.85 20.77
CA PHE A 253 9.83 -9.71 20.29
C PHE A 253 10.31 -8.28 20.46
N LYS A 254 11.60 -8.11 20.78
CA LYS A 254 12.15 -6.77 20.98
C LYS A 254 12.15 -6.01 19.67
N ARG A 255 11.84 -4.72 19.74
CA ARG A 255 11.90 -3.82 18.57
C ARG A 255 13.28 -3.80 17.92
N SER A 256 14.34 -3.90 18.72
CA SER A 256 15.72 -3.98 18.25
C SER A 256 16.03 -5.20 17.38
N VAL A 257 15.21 -6.27 17.42
CA VAL A 257 15.34 -7.43 16.53
C VAL A 257 15.23 -7.02 15.07
N ILE A 258 14.36 -6.05 14.78
CA ILE A 258 14.11 -5.52 13.43
C ILE A 258 14.70 -4.12 13.24
N GLY A 259 15.77 -3.80 13.98
CA GLY A 259 16.43 -2.50 13.87
C GLY A 259 15.56 -1.31 14.33
N ASP A 260 14.59 -1.55 15.22
CA ASP A 260 13.63 -0.56 15.70
C ASP A 260 12.74 0.05 14.61
N ASP A 261 12.52 -0.68 13.50
CA ASP A 261 11.69 -0.19 12.40
C ASP A 261 10.29 0.23 12.88
N GLY A 262 9.88 1.40 12.39
CA GLY A 262 8.64 2.06 12.74
C GLY A 262 7.47 1.67 11.86
N ASP A 263 7.73 1.10 10.66
CA ASP A 263 6.72 0.73 9.70
C ASP A 263 7.07 -0.54 8.90
N PHE A 264 6.07 -1.41 8.70
CA PHE A 264 6.25 -2.70 8.02
C PHE A 264 4.89 -3.33 7.70
N ILE A 265 4.89 -4.34 6.85
CA ILE A 265 3.77 -5.24 6.62
C ILE A 265 3.94 -6.45 7.55
N TRP A 266 2.85 -7.00 8.07
CA TRP A 266 2.89 -8.18 8.94
C TRP A 266 1.71 -9.13 8.68
N GLY A 267 1.91 -10.40 8.96
CA GLY A 267 0.90 -11.45 8.94
C GLY A 267 1.15 -12.48 10.05
N VAL A 268 0.13 -13.25 10.41
CA VAL A 268 0.27 -14.33 11.39
C VAL A 268 -0.02 -15.68 10.76
N TRP A 269 0.63 -16.70 11.32
CA TRP A 269 0.61 -18.07 10.84
C TRP A 269 0.26 -19.02 11.98
N ALA A 270 -0.50 -20.06 11.67
CA ALA A 270 -0.72 -21.20 12.55
C ALA A 270 -0.61 -22.49 11.72
N GLU A 271 0.13 -23.48 12.22
CA GLU A 271 0.22 -24.75 11.51
C GLU A 271 0.49 -25.97 12.41
N ASN A 272 0.29 -27.16 11.84
CA ASN A 272 0.53 -28.45 12.47
C ASN A 272 1.17 -29.46 11.49
N GLY A 273 1.97 -28.99 10.55
CA GLY A 273 2.46 -29.79 9.41
C GLY A 273 3.96 -30.10 9.40
N GLY A 274 4.73 -29.58 10.36
CA GLY A 274 6.19 -29.61 10.27
C GLY A 274 6.72 -28.66 9.21
N GLY A 275 5.96 -27.61 8.91
CA GLY A 275 6.38 -26.50 8.11
C GLY A 275 7.70 -25.95 8.61
N SER A 276 8.62 -25.93 7.67
CA SER A 276 9.99 -25.50 7.87
C SER A 276 9.99 -24.03 7.52
N PRO A 277 10.44 -23.13 8.42
CA PRO A 277 10.69 -21.74 8.09
C PRO A 277 11.44 -21.56 6.78
N GLN A 278 12.24 -22.54 6.39
CA GLN A 278 12.96 -22.58 5.11
C GLN A 278 12.05 -22.86 3.87
N ARG A 279 10.73 -22.96 4.05
CA ARG A 279 9.74 -23.29 3.02
C ARG A 279 8.48 -22.43 3.11
N MET A 280 8.57 -21.27 3.77
CA MET A 280 7.49 -20.29 3.76
C MET A 280 7.17 -19.88 2.32
N ASP A 281 5.95 -19.38 2.11
CA ASP A 281 5.30 -19.29 0.80
C ASP A 281 5.08 -20.68 0.17
N TYR A 282 4.27 -21.50 0.83
CA TYR A 282 4.04 -22.89 0.43
C TYR A 282 3.50 -23.07 -0.98
N ASN A 283 2.85 -22.04 -1.54
CA ASN A 283 2.33 -22.03 -2.90
C ASN A 283 3.43 -21.97 -3.97
N ASP A 284 4.67 -21.68 -3.56
CA ASP A 284 5.87 -21.79 -4.38
C ASP A 284 6.54 -23.16 -4.28
N GLN A 285 6.19 -23.96 -3.28
CA GLN A 285 6.79 -25.28 -3.06
C GLN A 285 6.02 -26.39 -3.75
N TYR A 286 4.70 -26.25 -3.78
CA TYR A 286 3.78 -27.24 -4.35
C TYR A 286 2.93 -26.55 -5.40
N THR A 287 2.65 -27.21 -6.52
CA THR A 287 1.57 -26.77 -7.42
C THR A 287 0.21 -26.92 -6.73
N LEU A 288 -0.82 -26.19 -7.18
CA LEU A 288 -2.18 -26.33 -6.63
C LEU A 288 -2.69 -27.79 -6.70
N SER A 289 -2.26 -28.55 -7.71
CA SER A 289 -2.64 -29.96 -7.87
C SER A 289 -2.03 -30.87 -6.78
N GLU A 290 -0.83 -30.53 -6.30
CA GLU A 290 -0.09 -31.22 -5.25
C GLU A 290 -0.48 -30.73 -3.86
N ALA A 291 -0.79 -29.43 -3.73
CA ALA A 291 -1.27 -28.81 -2.51
C ALA A 291 -2.70 -29.27 -2.16
N GLY A 292 -3.53 -29.52 -3.18
CA GLY A 292 -4.97 -29.73 -3.03
C GLY A 292 -5.71 -28.44 -2.66
N ALA A 293 -7.01 -28.54 -2.49
CA ALA A 293 -7.88 -27.41 -2.12
C ALA A 293 -8.88 -27.80 -1.03
N PRO A 294 -9.22 -26.91 -0.09
CA PRO A 294 -10.17 -27.18 0.98
C PRO A 294 -11.64 -27.15 0.52
N TYR A 295 -11.93 -26.57 -0.64
CA TYR A 295 -13.30 -26.37 -1.14
C TYR A 295 -13.82 -27.54 -1.98
N LYS A 296 -14.99 -28.10 -1.61
CA LYS A 296 -15.61 -29.28 -2.25
C LYS A 296 -15.88 -29.14 -3.76
N GLY A 297 -16.12 -27.92 -4.25
CA GLY A 297 -16.37 -27.69 -5.68
C GLY A 297 -15.09 -27.58 -6.52
N SER A 298 -13.91 -27.57 -5.90
CA SER A 298 -12.63 -27.53 -6.61
C SER A 298 -12.31 -28.87 -7.24
N ARG A 299 -11.80 -28.87 -8.47
CA ARG A 299 -11.23 -30.08 -9.12
C ARG A 299 -10.00 -30.64 -8.39
N TYR A 300 -9.41 -29.86 -7.49
CA TYR A 300 -8.25 -30.22 -6.69
C TYR A 300 -8.62 -30.64 -5.26
N PHE A 301 -9.90 -30.70 -4.93
CA PHE A 301 -10.36 -31.23 -3.66
C PHE A 301 -9.96 -32.72 -3.50
N PRO A 302 -9.56 -33.19 -2.31
CA PRO A 302 -9.37 -32.45 -1.05
C PRO A 302 -7.96 -31.85 -0.89
N ILE A 303 -7.68 -31.23 0.25
CA ILE A 303 -6.33 -30.79 0.65
C ILE A 303 -5.34 -31.97 0.62
N LYS A 304 -4.10 -31.71 0.24
CA LYS A 304 -3.02 -32.70 0.13
C LYS A 304 -1.77 -32.23 0.88
N SER A 305 -0.81 -31.62 0.18
CA SER A 305 0.54 -31.36 0.75
C SER A 305 0.60 -30.14 1.67
N ILE A 306 -0.37 -29.22 1.59
CA ILE A 306 -0.46 -28.04 2.46
C ILE A 306 -1.71 -28.20 3.35
N ALA A 307 -1.62 -29.10 4.33
CA ALA A 307 -2.69 -29.39 5.27
C ALA A 307 -2.33 -28.91 6.67
N ALA A 308 -3.35 -28.65 7.49
CA ALA A 308 -3.21 -28.12 8.84
C ALA A 308 -2.37 -26.84 8.86
N VAL A 309 -2.70 -25.91 7.98
CA VAL A 309 -2.10 -24.57 7.87
C VAL A 309 -3.23 -23.56 7.83
N ASP A 310 -3.03 -22.46 8.52
CA ASP A 310 -3.88 -21.28 8.46
C ASP A 310 -3.01 -20.04 8.53
N ASN A 311 -3.36 -18.99 7.80
CA ASN A 311 -2.70 -17.71 7.90
C ASN A 311 -3.64 -16.58 7.53
N THR A 312 -3.37 -15.43 8.13
CA THR A 312 -4.08 -14.21 7.77
C THR A 312 -3.53 -13.62 6.49
N CYS A 313 -4.34 -12.82 5.79
CA CYS A 313 -3.81 -11.84 4.87
C CYS A 313 -2.90 -10.84 5.60
N ARG A 314 -2.06 -10.11 4.86
CA ARG A 314 -1.11 -9.19 5.50
C ARG A 314 -1.73 -7.83 5.81
N TRP A 315 -1.27 -7.19 6.88
CA TRP A 315 -1.70 -5.85 7.30
C TRP A 315 -0.52 -4.91 7.47
N VAL A 316 -0.79 -3.60 7.45
CA VAL A 316 0.25 -2.58 7.63
C VAL A 316 0.40 -2.17 9.08
N PHE A 317 1.61 -1.76 9.46
CA PHE A 317 1.92 -1.11 10.71
C PHE A 317 2.71 0.16 10.43
N GLY A 318 2.33 1.30 11.02
CA GLY A 318 3.14 2.52 10.97
C GLY A 318 3.02 3.37 9.70
N PHE A 319 2.35 2.90 8.64
CA PHE A 319 2.15 3.65 7.40
C PHE A 319 0.73 3.50 6.82
N GLN A 320 0.39 4.38 5.87
CA GLN A 320 -0.86 4.29 5.09
C GLN A 320 -0.59 3.53 3.79
N PRO A 321 -1.34 2.44 3.51
CA PRO A 321 -1.11 1.65 2.32
C PRO A 321 -1.53 2.41 1.05
N THR A 322 -0.80 2.21 -0.03
CA THR A 322 -1.13 2.76 -1.34
C THR A 322 -2.07 1.85 -2.14
N GLY A 323 -2.24 0.60 -1.69
CA GLY A 323 -2.97 -0.47 -2.38
C GLY A 323 -2.14 -1.15 -3.47
N LYS A 324 -0.82 -0.91 -3.50
CA LYS A 324 0.13 -1.57 -4.41
C LYS A 324 1.01 -2.60 -3.71
N GLU A 325 0.99 -2.58 -2.38
CA GLU A 325 1.73 -3.52 -1.55
C GLU A 325 1.15 -4.93 -1.75
N PRO A 326 1.98 -5.92 -2.12
CA PRO A 326 1.48 -7.27 -2.36
C PRO A 326 0.89 -7.91 -1.10
N CYS A 327 -0.04 -8.84 -1.30
CA CYS A 327 -0.61 -9.72 -0.26
C CYS A 327 -1.31 -9.01 0.91
N LEU A 328 -1.53 -7.69 0.82
CA LEU A 328 -2.36 -6.99 1.77
C LEU A 328 -3.79 -7.53 1.74
N CYS A 329 -4.41 -7.60 2.91
CA CYS A 329 -5.84 -7.77 3.04
C CYS A 329 -6.58 -6.74 2.17
N ALA A 330 -7.76 -7.12 1.69
CA ALA A 330 -8.63 -6.19 0.99
C ALA A 330 -8.94 -4.99 1.91
N ILE A 331 -8.34 -3.84 1.63
CA ILE A 331 -8.65 -2.62 2.33
C ILE A 331 -10.03 -2.19 1.82
N GLU A 332 -11.02 -2.16 2.72
CA GLU A 332 -12.28 -1.50 2.39
C GLU A 332 -11.93 -0.08 1.95
N LYS A 333 -12.17 0.22 0.67
CA LYS A 333 -11.99 1.58 0.17
C LYS A 333 -12.82 2.47 1.06
N THR A 334 -12.17 3.42 1.75
CA THR A 334 -12.90 4.44 2.49
C THR A 334 -13.93 4.99 1.51
N PRO A 335 -15.24 4.85 1.81
CA PRO A 335 -16.26 5.25 0.86
C PRO A 335 -15.94 6.68 0.49
N THR A 336 -15.72 6.93 -0.80
CA THR A 336 -15.58 8.30 -1.29
C THR A 336 -16.80 9.02 -0.73
N PRO A 337 -16.62 10.08 0.09
CA PRO A 337 -17.75 10.75 0.70
C PRO A 337 -18.72 11.05 -0.42
N ALA A 338 -19.94 10.53 -0.30
CA ALA A 338 -20.95 10.75 -1.31
C ALA A 338 -20.98 12.27 -1.54
N PRO A 339 -20.93 12.74 -2.81
CA PRO A 339 -20.98 14.16 -3.06
C PRO A 339 -22.16 14.71 -2.28
N THR A 340 -21.91 15.69 -1.41
CA THR A 340 -22.94 16.25 -0.56
C THR A 340 -23.97 16.84 -1.50
N THR A 341 -25.11 16.16 -1.68
CA THR A 341 -26.18 16.63 -2.55
C THR A 341 -26.85 17.80 -1.85
N CYS A 342 -26.32 19.00 -2.08
CA CYS A 342 -26.93 20.23 -1.61
C CYS A 342 -28.17 20.49 -2.44
N THR A 343 -29.33 20.41 -1.80
CA THR A 343 -30.59 20.79 -2.44
C THR A 343 -30.63 22.31 -2.57
N GLU A 344 -30.85 22.83 -3.77
CA GLU A 344 -30.99 24.28 -3.98
C GLU A 344 -32.09 24.82 -3.04
N PRO A 345 -31.81 25.88 -2.25
CA PRO A 345 -32.83 26.50 -1.41
C PRO A 345 -33.93 27.07 -2.30
N LYS A 346 -35.19 26.70 -2.03
CA LYS A 346 -36.35 27.08 -2.86
C LYS A 346 -36.55 28.60 -3.04
N LYS A 347 -35.96 29.42 -2.16
CA LYS A 347 -36.00 30.89 -2.23
C LYS A 347 -34.87 31.50 -1.38
N LYS A 348 -34.13 32.46 -1.94
CA LYS A 348 -33.27 33.35 -1.14
C LYS A 348 -34.15 34.43 -0.49
N ALA A 349 -34.07 34.57 0.84
CA ALA A 349 -34.88 35.56 1.56
C ALA A 349 -34.53 36.98 1.09
N GLY A 350 -35.56 37.80 0.81
CA GLY A 350 -35.39 39.18 0.31
C GLY A 350 -35.13 39.31 -1.20
N CYS A 351 -35.25 38.21 -1.96
CA CYS A 351 -35.06 38.22 -3.40
C CYS A 351 -36.29 37.66 -4.12
N ASP A 352 -36.57 38.18 -5.32
CA ASP A 352 -37.63 37.68 -6.18
C ASP A 352 -37.03 37.08 -7.46
N LEU A 353 -37.62 35.98 -7.92
CA LEU A 353 -37.13 35.26 -9.09
C LEU A 353 -37.67 35.91 -10.37
N SER A 354 -36.79 36.43 -11.21
CA SER A 354 -37.13 36.99 -12.52
C SER A 354 -36.17 36.43 -13.56
N GLY A 355 -36.70 35.83 -14.64
CA GLY A 355 -35.87 35.28 -15.72
C GLY A 355 -34.91 34.14 -15.33
N GLY A 356 -35.14 33.47 -14.18
CA GLY A 356 -34.25 32.40 -13.69
C GLY A 356 -33.10 32.87 -12.80
N VAL A 357 -33.05 34.17 -12.47
CA VAL A 357 -32.06 34.75 -11.54
C VAL A 357 -32.81 35.35 -10.34
N TRP A 358 -32.24 35.21 -9.14
CA TRP A 358 -32.79 35.84 -7.95
C TRP A 358 -32.33 37.28 -7.88
N LEU A 359 -33.25 38.23 -8.03
CA LEU A 359 -33.01 39.65 -7.91
C LEU A 359 -33.28 40.09 -6.47
N CYS A 360 -32.26 40.54 -5.76
CA CYS A 360 -32.38 41.05 -4.39
C CYS A 360 -32.29 42.58 -4.39
N SER A 361 -33.12 43.25 -3.60
CA SER A 361 -33.01 44.70 -3.42
C SER A 361 -31.68 45.06 -2.76
N SER A 362 -30.89 45.93 -3.40
CA SER A 362 -29.69 46.46 -2.76
C SER A 362 -30.02 47.73 -1.96
N ASN A 363 -29.16 48.10 -1.01
CA ASN A 363 -29.29 49.35 -0.27
C ASN A 363 -28.79 50.58 -1.07
N GLN A 364 -28.28 50.38 -2.29
CA GLN A 364 -27.80 51.45 -3.15
C GLN A 364 -28.91 51.86 -4.13
N PRO A 365 -29.20 53.16 -4.30
CA PRO A 365 -30.19 53.61 -5.27
C PRO A 365 -29.76 53.20 -6.68
N ASN A 366 -30.71 52.63 -7.44
CA ASN A 366 -30.53 52.11 -8.81
C ASN A 366 -29.62 50.86 -8.95
N CYS A 367 -29.43 50.10 -7.87
CA CYS A 367 -28.69 48.82 -7.91
C CYS A 367 -29.52 47.63 -7.40
N TRP A 368 -29.29 46.45 -7.96
CA TRP A 368 -29.83 45.16 -7.49
C TRP A 368 -28.73 44.10 -7.43
N GLU A 369 -28.93 43.05 -6.62
CA GLU A 369 -28.04 41.89 -6.63
C GLU A 369 -28.66 40.75 -7.46
N GLU A 370 -27.88 40.21 -8.40
CA GLU A 370 -28.20 38.99 -9.14
C GLU A 370 -27.54 37.80 -8.44
N CYS A 371 -28.35 36.93 -7.86
CA CYS A 371 -27.87 35.74 -7.14
C CYS A 371 -28.16 34.46 -7.90
N THR A 372 -27.14 33.60 -7.97
CA THR A 372 -27.22 32.23 -8.51
C THR A 372 -26.75 31.24 -7.46
N TRP A 373 -27.37 30.06 -7.40
CA TRP A 373 -26.98 29.02 -6.46
C TRP A 373 -25.79 28.23 -7.00
N ASP A 374 -24.69 28.21 -6.26
CA ASP A 374 -23.56 27.33 -6.53
C ASP A 374 -23.77 26.00 -5.82
N SER A 375 -24.22 25.00 -6.60
CA SER A 375 -24.45 23.64 -6.09
C SER A 375 -23.18 22.92 -5.62
N SER A 376 -22.00 23.35 -6.06
CA SER A 376 -20.71 22.75 -5.67
C SER A 376 -20.20 23.30 -4.33
N ALA A 377 -20.43 24.59 -4.07
CA ALA A 377 -20.07 25.26 -2.83
C ALA A 377 -21.20 25.31 -1.80
N CYS A 378 -22.42 24.94 -2.18
CA CYS A 378 -23.63 25.04 -1.36
C CYS A 378 -23.88 26.47 -0.85
N THR A 379 -23.64 27.46 -1.70
CA THR A 379 -23.77 28.89 -1.35
C THR A 379 -24.41 29.68 -2.49
N TRP A 380 -24.94 30.86 -2.17
CA TRP A 380 -25.40 31.82 -3.18
C TRP A 380 -24.22 32.68 -3.64
N ALA A 381 -23.93 32.68 -4.94
CA ALA A 381 -23.04 33.64 -5.57
C ALA A 381 -23.86 34.83 -6.07
N CYS A 382 -23.56 36.04 -5.59
CA CYS A 382 -24.33 37.25 -5.90
C CYS A 382 -23.44 38.34 -6.50
N ASN A 383 -23.90 38.96 -7.58
CA ASN A 383 -23.23 40.07 -8.24
C ASN A 383 -24.11 41.31 -8.20
N THR A 384 -23.58 42.45 -7.78
CA THR A 384 -24.30 43.73 -7.80
C THR A 384 -24.29 44.30 -9.22
N ARG A 385 -25.46 44.69 -9.72
CA ARG A 385 -25.61 45.49 -10.94
C ARG A 385 -26.25 46.82 -10.62
N CYS A 386 -25.80 47.86 -11.31
CA CYS A 386 -26.33 49.21 -11.19
C CYS A 386 -26.63 49.77 -12.57
N GLU A 387 -27.74 50.50 -12.71
CA GLU A 387 -28.03 51.25 -13.93
C GLU A 387 -27.13 52.49 -14.02
N VAL A 388 -26.48 52.68 -15.17
CA VAL A 388 -25.65 53.86 -15.44
C VAL A 388 -26.57 55.07 -15.67
N PRO A 389 -26.40 56.20 -14.96
CA PRO A 389 -27.15 57.41 -15.25
C PRO A 389 -26.86 57.91 -16.67
N GLU A 390 -27.89 58.23 -17.45
CA GLU A 390 -27.79 58.57 -18.89
C GLU A 390 -26.96 59.84 -19.22
N THR A 391 -26.52 60.62 -18.23
CA THR A 391 -25.73 61.84 -18.47
C THR A 391 -24.61 62.02 -17.42
N PRO A 392 -23.33 62.13 -17.82
CA PRO A 392 -22.25 62.47 -16.89
C PRO A 392 -22.41 63.89 -16.34
N PRO A 393 -21.95 64.17 -15.10
CA PRO A 393 -21.95 65.53 -14.56
C PRO A 393 -20.99 66.44 -15.36
N PRO A 394 -21.32 67.73 -15.56
CA PRO A 394 -20.44 68.67 -16.28
C PRO A 394 -19.13 68.89 -15.50
N PRO A 395 -17.96 68.92 -16.17
CA PRO A 395 -16.68 69.02 -15.49
C PRO A 395 -16.49 70.38 -14.79
N THR A 396 -15.92 70.34 -13.59
CA THR A 396 -15.39 71.52 -12.92
C THR A 396 -14.01 71.82 -13.51
N VAL A 397 -13.83 73.00 -14.10
CA VAL A 397 -12.62 73.42 -14.84
C VAL A 397 -11.35 73.20 -14.02
N CYS A 398 -10.44 72.33 -14.50
CA CYS A 398 -9.09 72.17 -13.97
C CYS A 398 -8.13 73.12 -14.69
N THR A 399 -7.70 74.20 -14.04
CA THR A 399 -6.61 75.06 -14.53
C THR A 399 -5.28 74.61 -13.90
N ALA A 400 -4.47 73.88 -14.66
CA ALA A 400 -3.06 73.68 -14.36
C ALA A 400 -2.23 74.51 -15.36
N SER A 401 -1.41 75.42 -14.82
CA SER A 401 -0.51 76.37 -15.50
C SER A 401 -1.20 77.54 -16.22
N GLY A 402 -0.87 78.76 -15.76
CA GLY A 402 -1.54 80.00 -16.14
C GLY A 402 -1.14 80.54 -17.50
N ASP A 403 -1.58 79.90 -18.57
CA ASP A 403 -1.63 80.51 -19.90
C ASP A 403 -3.05 80.38 -20.49
N PRO A 404 -3.86 81.46 -20.52
CA PRO A 404 -5.30 81.39 -20.81
C PRO A 404 -5.62 81.33 -22.31
N GLY A 405 -4.79 80.68 -23.12
CA GLY A 405 -5.02 80.56 -24.54
C GLY A 405 -4.53 79.23 -25.08
N LEU A 406 -5.45 78.29 -25.26
CA LEU A 406 -5.46 77.14 -26.18
C LEU A 406 -6.02 75.88 -25.50
N CYS A 407 -7.34 75.83 -25.29
CA CYS A 407 -8.11 74.58 -25.22
C CYS A 407 -9.54 74.91 -25.66
N ASP A 408 -9.77 74.89 -26.96
CA ASP A 408 -11.10 75.07 -27.57
C ASP A 408 -11.45 73.85 -28.42
N THR A 409 -11.26 72.65 -27.86
CA THR A 409 -11.58 71.38 -28.55
C THR A 409 -12.62 70.59 -27.77
N ALA A 410 -13.68 70.19 -28.46
CA ALA A 410 -14.75 69.35 -27.96
C ALA A 410 -14.25 67.93 -27.63
N TRP A 411 -14.75 67.35 -26.54
CA TRP A 411 -14.55 65.93 -26.22
C TRP A 411 -15.17 65.06 -27.31
N LEU A 412 -14.46 64.02 -27.73
CA LEU A 412 -14.96 63.00 -28.64
C LEU A 412 -15.35 61.77 -27.82
N LEU A 413 -16.56 61.25 -28.03
CA LEU A 413 -16.95 59.95 -27.51
C LEU A 413 -16.34 58.88 -28.42
N ASP A 414 -15.49 58.03 -27.86
CA ASP A 414 -15.06 56.82 -28.55
C ASP A 414 -16.19 55.79 -28.45
N PHE A 415 -16.90 55.58 -29.55
CA PHE A 415 -18.03 54.65 -29.59
C PHE A 415 -17.61 53.18 -29.43
N SER A 416 -16.32 52.85 -29.51
CA SER A 416 -15.85 51.47 -29.33
C SER A 416 -15.64 51.11 -27.86
N THR A 417 -15.27 52.06 -27.01
CA THR A 417 -15.04 51.84 -25.58
C THR A 417 -16.09 52.50 -24.68
N GLY A 418 -16.85 53.47 -25.20
CA GLY A 418 -17.81 54.26 -24.44
C GLY A 418 -17.14 55.39 -23.64
N ASP A 419 -15.84 55.63 -23.83
CA ASP A 419 -15.08 56.63 -23.10
C ASP A 419 -15.11 58.01 -23.77
N TYR A 420 -14.98 59.05 -22.96
CA TYR A 420 -14.79 60.41 -23.46
C TYR A 420 -13.30 60.76 -23.50
N ILE A 421 -12.84 61.21 -24.67
CA ILE A 421 -11.42 61.47 -24.95
C ILE A 421 -11.21 62.94 -25.35
N CYS A 422 -10.18 63.57 -24.78
CA CYS A 422 -9.69 64.86 -25.21
C CYS A 422 -8.37 64.67 -26.00
N PRO A 423 -8.32 64.95 -27.31
CA PRO A 423 -7.13 64.71 -28.12
C PRO A 423 -6.03 65.76 -27.86
N PRO A 424 -4.74 65.38 -27.94
CA PRO A 424 -3.64 66.32 -27.74
C PRO A 424 -3.53 67.34 -28.90
N ALA A 425 -3.03 68.54 -28.59
CA ALA A 425 -2.73 69.56 -29.59
C ALA A 425 -1.62 69.06 -30.54
N GLN A 426 -1.80 69.23 -31.85
CA GLN A 426 -0.88 68.69 -32.87
C GLN A 426 0.55 69.22 -32.70
N GLY A 427 1.52 68.31 -32.56
CA GLY A 427 2.96 68.60 -32.68
C GLY A 427 3.82 68.42 -31.43
N SER A 428 3.28 67.92 -30.32
CA SER A 428 4.05 67.61 -29.09
C SER A 428 3.68 66.23 -28.54
N TYR A 429 4.66 65.52 -27.97
CA TYR A 429 4.43 64.36 -27.10
C TYR A 429 3.56 64.83 -25.92
N GLY A 430 2.26 64.54 -25.95
CA GLY A 430 1.28 65.11 -25.04
C GLY A 430 0.47 64.04 -24.33
N TRP A 431 0.20 64.30 -23.04
CA TRP A 431 -0.67 63.50 -22.18
C TRP A 431 -2.11 63.48 -22.71
N GLN A 432 -2.77 62.33 -22.60
CA GLN A 432 -4.18 62.16 -22.95
C GLN A 432 -4.98 61.79 -21.71
N THR A 433 -6.00 62.59 -21.38
CA THR A 433 -6.97 62.28 -20.32
C THR A 433 -8.09 61.43 -20.89
N VAL A 434 -8.32 60.26 -20.28
CA VAL A 434 -9.44 59.37 -20.59
C VAL A 434 -10.31 59.23 -19.35
N CYS A 435 -11.62 59.44 -19.52
CA CYS A 435 -12.60 59.25 -18.44
C CYS A 435 -13.51 58.06 -18.74
N SER A 436 -13.60 57.12 -17.79
CA SER A 436 -14.39 55.89 -17.87
C SER A 436 -15.34 55.77 -16.69
N TRP A 437 -16.55 55.23 -16.91
CA TRP A 437 -17.49 54.90 -15.84
C TRP A 437 -17.15 53.54 -15.24
N SER A 438 -16.91 53.50 -13.92
CA SER A 438 -16.75 52.23 -13.21
C SER A 438 -18.13 51.72 -12.77
N THR A 439 -18.50 50.54 -13.27
CA THR A 439 -19.70 49.82 -12.81
C THR A 439 -19.57 49.32 -11.39
N ASP A 440 -18.34 49.01 -10.95
CA ASP A 440 -18.06 48.48 -9.61
C ASP A 440 -18.14 49.57 -8.54
N LEU A 441 -17.77 50.81 -8.90
CA LEU A 441 -17.73 51.95 -7.99
C LEU A 441 -18.88 52.94 -8.20
N CYS A 442 -19.73 52.73 -9.20
CA CYS A 442 -20.80 53.65 -9.61
C CYS A 442 -20.34 55.11 -9.71
N SER A 443 -19.16 55.32 -10.30
CA SER A 443 -18.55 56.64 -10.41
C SER A 443 -17.66 56.75 -11.64
N TRP A 444 -17.51 57.99 -12.13
CA TRP A 444 -16.57 58.31 -13.21
C TRP A 444 -15.15 58.42 -12.65
N PHE A 445 -14.19 57.79 -13.34
CA PHE A 445 -12.76 57.92 -13.07
C PHE A 445 -12.06 58.46 -14.32
N CYS A 446 -11.15 59.41 -14.14
CA CYS A 446 -10.36 59.98 -15.23
C CYS A 446 -8.87 59.77 -14.96
N THR A 447 -8.12 59.34 -15.97
CA THR A 447 -6.68 59.09 -15.89
C THR A 447 -5.93 59.67 -17.07
N ASP A 448 -4.77 60.26 -16.82
CA ASP A 448 -3.85 60.76 -17.84
C ASP A 448 -2.83 59.66 -18.21
N SER A 449 -2.58 59.44 -19.50
CA SER A 449 -1.58 58.47 -19.98
C SER A 449 -0.64 59.05 -21.04
N CYS A 450 0.59 58.51 -21.10
CA CYS A 450 1.60 58.78 -22.13
C CYS A 450 1.83 57.51 -22.97
N GLN A 451 1.88 57.64 -24.30
CA GLN A 451 2.10 56.51 -25.23
C GLN A 451 3.51 56.54 -25.85
N GLU A 452 4.20 55.40 -25.94
CA GLU A 452 5.48 55.19 -26.65
C GLU A 452 5.29 54.49 -28.01
N ASP A 453 6.13 54.82 -28.99
CA ASP A 453 6.26 54.13 -30.29
C ASP A 453 7.06 52.81 -30.13
N SER A 454 6.53 51.71 -30.68
CA SER A 454 6.97 50.33 -30.45
C SER A 454 8.25 49.90 -31.19
N GLY A 455 9.26 49.37 -30.47
CA GLY A 455 10.40 48.60 -31.02
C GLY A 455 10.93 47.52 -30.04
N PRO A 456 11.44 46.35 -30.50
CA PRO A 456 11.72 45.19 -29.63
C PRO A 456 13.13 45.17 -28.99
N PRO A 457 13.31 44.55 -27.79
CA PRO A 457 14.58 44.51 -27.03
C PRO A 457 15.57 43.40 -27.48
N PRO A 458 16.87 43.52 -27.15
CA PRO A 458 17.91 42.56 -27.55
C PRO A 458 18.06 41.42 -26.51
N TYR A 459 18.19 40.18 -27.01
CA TYR A 459 18.47 38.90 -26.32
C TYR A 459 17.27 38.12 -25.74
N SER A 460 17.01 36.92 -26.28
CA SER A 460 16.03 35.93 -25.82
C SER A 460 16.68 34.55 -25.68
N CYS A 461 16.19 33.68 -24.77
CA CYS A 461 16.73 32.32 -24.48
C CYS A 461 16.64 31.31 -25.66
N SER A 462 16.51 31.78 -26.90
CA SER A 462 16.57 31.02 -28.14
C SER A 462 17.97 30.91 -28.74
N ASP A 463 18.96 31.63 -28.20
CA ASP A 463 20.35 31.60 -28.67
C ASP A 463 21.19 30.50 -27.97
N PRO A 464 22.03 29.73 -28.69
CA PRO A 464 22.80 28.61 -28.12
C PRO A 464 23.75 29.01 -26.98
N ASP A 465 24.20 30.26 -26.96
CA ASP A 465 25.15 30.78 -25.96
C ASP A 465 24.48 31.22 -24.65
N GLY A 466 23.14 31.16 -24.55
CA GLY A 466 22.36 31.59 -23.38
C GLY A 466 22.34 30.61 -22.19
N TRP A 467 22.89 29.40 -22.35
CA TRP A 467 22.84 28.33 -21.35
C TRP A 467 24.18 28.11 -20.65
N VAL A 468 24.18 28.02 -19.32
CA VAL A 468 25.38 27.75 -18.51
C VAL A 468 25.17 26.54 -17.60
N TRP A 469 26.17 25.66 -17.50
CA TRP A 469 26.13 24.46 -16.64
C TRP A 469 26.29 24.83 -15.16
N ASN A 470 25.37 24.37 -14.30
CA ASN A 470 25.42 24.57 -12.85
C ASN A 470 25.87 23.26 -12.15
N PRO A 471 27.14 23.16 -11.72
CA PRO A 471 27.68 21.92 -11.14
C PRO A 471 27.11 21.58 -9.77
N ASN A 472 26.50 22.52 -9.06
CA ASN A 472 25.89 22.26 -7.75
C ASN A 472 24.50 21.61 -7.86
N LYS A 473 23.89 21.66 -9.04
CA LYS A 473 22.54 21.13 -9.31
C LYS A 473 22.50 20.08 -10.42
N ASP A 474 23.65 19.79 -11.02
CA ASP A 474 23.81 18.85 -12.13
C ASP A 474 22.84 19.12 -13.31
N ARG A 475 22.67 20.41 -13.69
CA ARG A 475 21.79 20.83 -14.82
C ARG A 475 22.22 22.15 -15.48
N TRP A 476 21.74 22.42 -16.70
CA TRP A 476 21.90 23.71 -17.42
C TRP A 476 20.83 24.74 -17.01
N GLU A 477 21.20 26.02 -16.87
CA GLU A 477 20.30 27.14 -16.54
C GLU A 477 20.49 28.32 -17.53
N CYS A 478 19.42 29.03 -17.93
CA CYS A 478 19.48 30.22 -18.84
C CYS A 478 19.84 31.49 -18.04
N ARG A 479 20.73 32.35 -18.57
CA ARG A 479 20.93 33.71 -18.03
C ARG A 479 20.01 34.70 -18.75
N ALA A 480 19.00 35.23 -18.06
CA ALA A 480 18.33 36.46 -18.46
C ALA A 480 18.60 37.52 -17.38
N GLU A 481 19.19 38.65 -17.74
CA GLU A 481 19.31 39.82 -16.85
C GLU A 481 18.00 40.62 -16.91
N GLU A 482 17.43 40.99 -15.76
CA GLU A 482 16.18 41.75 -15.68
C GLU A 482 16.47 43.26 -15.80
N HIS A 483 15.76 43.95 -16.71
CA HIS A 483 15.74 45.42 -16.81
C HIS A 483 14.44 45.97 -16.23
N PHE A 484 14.49 47.11 -15.52
CA PHE A 484 13.32 47.78 -14.96
C PHE A 484 13.33 49.28 -15.29
N PHE A 485 12.13 49.86 -15.38
CA PHE A 485 11.94 51.31 -15.52
C PHE A 485 11.80 51.97 -14.15
N ARG A 486 12.42 53.15 -13.97
CA ARG A 486 12.23 54.00 -12.80
C ARG A 486 11.61 55.32 -13.23
N PHE A 487 10.55 55.73 -12.54
CA PHE A 487 9.91 57.02 -12.72
C PHE A 487 10.45 58.01 -11.68
N ASP A 488 11.08 59.10 -12.13
CA ASP A 488 11.36 60.25 -11.26
C ASP A 488 11.15 61.57 -12.05
N THR A 489 10.29 62.45 -11.50
CA THR A 489 10.08 63.85 -11.93
C THR A 489 9.78 64.11 -13.42
N GLY A 490 8.82 63.37 -13.99
CA GLY A 490 8.23 63.71 -15.29
C GLY A 490 9.08 63.36 -16.52
N LEU A 491 10.09 62.52 -16.37
CA LEU A 491 10.85 61.93 -17.49
C LEU A 491 10.96 60.40 -17.31
N CYS A 492 10.77 59.66 -18.41
CA CYS A 492 11.00 58.21 -18.44
C CYS A 492 12.47 57.92 -18.79
N THR A 493 13.17 57.12 -17.98
CA THR A 493 14.55 56.68 -18.26
C THR A 493 14.77 55.19 -17.95
N TRP A 494 15.64 54.55 -18.74
CA TRP A 494 16.04 53.14 -18.62
C TRP A 494 17.12 52.94 -17.54
N VAL A 495 17.01 51.90 -16.71
CA VAL A 495 18.05 51.54 -15.73
C VAL A 495 18.29 50.01 -15.71
N THR A 496 19.55 49.60 -15.51
CA THR A 496 19.96 48.19 -15.42
C THR A 496 20.11 47.74 -13.96
N ALA A 497 19.78 46.48 -13.66
CA ALA A 497 19.86 45.96 -12.30
C ALA A 497 21.32 45.81 -11.83
N GLY A 498 21.77 46.74 -10.98
CA GLY A 498 23.11 46.73 -10.37
C GLY A 498 23.75 48.10 -10.13
N GLY A 499 23.08 49.21 -10.50
CA GLY A 499 23.52 50.59 -10.27
C GLY A 499 22.44 51.46 -9.66
#